data_AF-A0A2T3A367-F1
#
_entry.id   AF-A0A2T3A367-F1
#
_cell.length_a   1.000
_cell.length_b   1.000
_cell.length_c   1.000
_cell.angle_alpha   90.00
_cell.angle_beta   90.00
_cell.angle_gamma   90.00
#
_symmetry.space_group_name_H-M   'P 1'
#
loop_
_entity.id
_entity.type
_entity.pdbx_description
1 polymer ?
#
loop_
_entity_poly.entity_id
_entity_poly.type
_entity_poly.pdbx_seq_one_letter_code
_entity_poly.pdbx_strand_id
1 'polypeptide(L)'
;AWPELTADGSNDYATYVKTLVPGWPHLELLADFMDAGTAPMRWNPEYPGGYPEDPIEKQKQRLERMARTNVTILDYSDAGQPPVRWRYTSPNGLRERIEKLKSDDGSKPPKFRLIVSEDLSREVIEILGSQYDVDPSFFREHLTDNIWYNLKDWWRDPPNLDIVSRGQNWFQMRFSRPRWFNDPEAFKAASAEVEKFNVIRQLQGDFSNSGLWDKHANGEKDTNIGHVRTRATFWIQNSTASAATETQHDPARPTKPVVAILLLDPTMRGGHPLWRLYRNWNRVPSLSEVSTIPPGPPAVNTSSFYEYFIYWASRPGAFDFGTAHSGHGDLSPICLPLQALLHIICNEWLTIVDYIKTRLNQVDWEI
;
A
#
# COMPACT_ATOMS: atom_id res chain seq x y z
N ALA A 1 22.26 22.82 0.16
CA ALA A 1 21.53 23.24 1.37
C ALA A 1 20.07 23.38 1.00
N TRP A 2 19.22 22.55 1.60
CA TRP A 2 17.79 22.47 1.30
C TRP A 2 17.05 23.67 1.92
N PRO A 3 16.07 24.27 1.23
CA PRO A 3 15.30 25.37 1.80
C PRO A 3 14.44 24.88 2.97
N GLU A 4 14.64 25.49 4.14
CA GLU A 4 13.81 25.30 5.33
C GLU A 4 12.38 25.74 5.04
N LEU A 5 11.43 24.81 5.18
CA LEU A 5 9.99 25.07 5.08
C LEU A 5 9.37 25.04 6.49
N THR A 6 9.18 26.26 7.00
CA THR A 6 8.24 26.77 8.03
C THR A 6 7.91 25.95 9.29
N ALA A 7 8.53 26.40 10.39
CA ALA A 7 8.11 26.63 11.79
C ALA A 7 6.85 26.04 12.49
N ASP A 8 5.79 25.56 11.84
CA ASP A 8 4.49 25.30 12.54
C ASP A 8 3.93 23.86 12.44
N GLY A 9 4.78 22.88 12.17
CA GLY A 9 4.42 21.46 12.30
C GLY A 9 5.67 20.63 12.47
N SER A 10 5.93 20.17 13.68
CA SER A 10 7.22 19.65 14.10
C SER A 10 7.74 18.58 13.14
N ASN A 11 8.89 18.85 12.50
CA ASN A 11 9.64 17.88 11.67
C ASN A 11 10.42 16.93 12.59
N ASP A 12 9.80 16.49 13.68
CA ASP A 12 10.47 15.76 14.75
C ASP A 12 10.96 14.40 14.26
N TYR A 13 10.11 13.71 13.51
CA TYR A 13 10.42 12.40 12.95
C TYR A 13 11.42 12.52 11.79
N ALA A 14 11.25 13.48 10.87
CA ALA A 14 12.24 13.74 9.81
C ALA A 14 13.62 14.07 10.39
N THR A 15 13.67 14.89 11.45
CA THR A 15 14.92 15.24 12.15
C THR A 15 15.52 14.02 12.83
N TYR A 16 14.70 13.21 13.51
CA TYR A 16 15.11 11.94 14.10
C TYR A 16 15.71 10.98 13.07
N VAL A 17 15.06 10.79 11.91
CA VAL A 17 15.61 9.93 10.84
C VAL A 17 16.99 10.44 10.39
N LYS A 18 17.16 11.76 10.24
CA LYS A 18 18.43 12.37 9.86
C LYS A 18 19.54 12.17 10.90
N THR A 19 19.22 12.18 12.20
CA THR A 19 20.23 11.92 13.24
C THR A 19 20.69 10.46 13.25
N LEU A 20 19.88 9.53 12.73
CA LEU A 20 20.25 8.12 12.59
C LEU A 20 21.15 7.85 11.38
N VAL A 21 21.08 8.63 10.30
CA VAL A 21 21.82 8.35 9.04
C VAL A 21 23.32 8.02 9.24
N PRO A 22 24.09 8.73 10.10
CA PRO A 22 25.50 8.39 10.32
C PRO A 22 25.74 6.98 10.87
N GLY A 23 24.80 6.43 11.64
CA GLY A 23 24.86 5.07 12.18
C GLY A 23 24.13 4.03 11.33
N TRP A 24 23.13 4.46 10.56
CA TRP A 24 22.28 3.62 9.70
C TRP A 24 22.19 4.22 8.28
N PRO A 25 23.24 4.08 7.44
CA PRO A 25 23.30 4.72 6.13
C PRO A 25 22.15 4.33 5.17
N HIS A 26 21.56 3.16 5.35
CA HIS A 26 20.42 2.74 4.53
C HIS A 26 19.16 3.60 4.71
N LEU A 27 19.07 4.38 5.80
CA LEU A 27 17.97 5.32 6.08
C LEU A 27 18.10 6.63 5.30
N GLU A 28 19.23 6.89 4.66
CA GLU A 28 19.45 8.11 3.91
C GLU A 28 18.45 8.31 2.78
N LEU A 29 18.08 7.21 2.11
CA LEU A 29 17.02 7.21 1.10
C LEU A 29 15.69 7.75 1.65
N LEU A 30 15.35 7.41 2.90
CA LEU A 30 14.13 7.90 3.56
C LEU A 30 14.29 9.37 3.97
N ALA A 31 15.45 9.74 4.52
CA ALA A 31 15.73 11.14 4.89
C ALA A 31 15.61 12.07 3.67
N ASP A 32 16.25 11.69 2.55
CA ASP A 32 16.16 12.43 1.29
C ASP A 32 14.74 12.43 0.71
N PHE A 33 14.01 11.32 0.84
CA PHE A 33 12.60 11.26 0.43
C PHE A 33 11.75 12.25 1.23
N MET A 34 11.97 12.35 2.54
CA MET A 34 11.26 13.29 3.39
C MET A 34 11.62 14.74 3.04
N ASP A 35 12.84 15.03 2.59
CA ASP A 35 13.20 16.37 2.11
C ASP A 35 12.58 16.70 0.76
N ALA A 36 12.71 15.80 -0.23
CA ALA A 36 12.19 16.00 -1.57
C ALA A 36 10.64 15.91 -1.65
N GLY A 37 10.02 15.17 -0.73
CA GLY A 37 8.59 14.82 -0.76
C GLY A 37 8.25 13.67 -1.73
N THR A 38 9.27 13.04 -2.32
CA THR A 38 9.17 11.94 -3.28
C THR A 38 10.54 11.27 -3.43
N ALA A 39 10.68 10.31 -4.33
CA ALA A 39 11.95 9.72 -4.73
C ALA A 39 13.06 10.77 -4.94
N PRO A 40 14.22 10.67 -4.25
CA PRO A 40 15.28 11.68 -4.33
C PRO A 40 15.80 11.91 -5.76
N MET A 41 15.84 10.86 -6.58
CA MET A 41 16.27 10.93 -7.98
C MET A 41 15.42 11.89 -8.82
N ARG A 42 14.13 12.07 -8.47
CA ARG A 42 13.22 12.99 -9.15
C ARG A 42 13.49 14.45 -8.83
N TRP A 43 14.47 14.76 -7.97
CA TRP A 43 14.95 16.13 -7.85
C TRP A 43 15.67 16.60 -9.13
N ASN A 44 16.25 15.67 -9.88
CA ASN A 44 16.81 15.92 -11.21
C ASN A 44 15.66 15.99 -12.26
N PRO A 45 15.53 17.10 -13.00
CA PRO A 45 14.53 17.26 -14.06
C PRO A 45 14.62 16.23 -15.19
N GLU A 46 15.83 15.69 -15.43
CA GLU A 46 16.05 14.68 -16.48
C GLU A 46 15.57 13.28 -16.09
N TYR A 47 15.34 13.05 -14.79
CA TYR A 47 14.90 11.75 -14.32
C TYR A 47 13.41 11.53 -14.67
N PRO A 48 12.98 10.30 -15.03
CA PRO A 48 11.57 10.01 -15.28
C PRO A 48 10.66 10.40 -14.10
N GLY A 49 9.67 11.24 -14.37
CA GLY A 49 8.82 11.85 -13.32
C GLY A 49 9.53 12.88 -12.44
N GLY A 50 10.66 13.43 -12.90
CA GLY A 50 11.42 14.48 -12.24
C GLY A 50 10.65 15.79 -12.09
N TYR A 51 11.03 16.57 -11.08
CA TYR A 51 10.50 17.91 -10.89
C TYR A 51 11.07 18.88 -11.94
N PRO A 52 10.28 19.85 -12.40
CA PRO A 52 10.75 20.88 -13.31
C PRO A 52 11.83 21.75 -12.66
N GLU A 53 12.63 22.41 -13.50
CA GLU A 53 13.65 23.37 -13.04
C GLU A 53 13.02 24.62 -12.42
N ASP A 54 11.85 25.05 -12.93
CA ASP A 54 11.13 26.20 -12.40
C ASP A 54 10.72 25.98 -10.94
N PRO A 55 11.19 26.80 -9.98
CA PRO A 55 10.87 26.66 -8.57
C PRO A 55 9.36 26.75 -8.27
N ILE A 56 8.61 27.54 -9.02
CA ILE A 56 7.17 27.72 -8.80
C ILE A 56 6.43 26.45 -9.17
N GLU A 57 6.69 25.93 -10.38
CA GLU A 57 6.09 24.68 -10.83
C GLU A 57 6.54 23.48 -9.99
N LYS A 58 7.81 23.45 -9.56
CA LYS A 58 8.35 22.44 -8.65
C LYS A 58 7.59 22.40 -7.33
N GLN A 59 7.36 23.56 -6.70
CA GLN A 59 6.61 23.62 -5.45
C GLN A 59 5.14 23.24 -5.66
N LYS A 60 4.53 23.64 -6.77
CA LYS A 60 3.16 23.24 -7.14
C LYS A 60 3.05 21.72 -7.28
N GLN A 61 4.00 21.07 -7.96
CA GLN A 61 4.02 19.62 -8.11
C GLN A 61 4.26 18.89 -6.79
N ARG A 62 5.10 19.43 -5.89
CA ARG A 62 5.27 18.89 -4.53
C ARG A 62 3.95 18.89 -3.76
N LEU A 63 3.25 20.02 -3.72
CA LEU A 63 1.96 20.14 -3.03
C LEU A 63 0.89 19.22 -3.63
N GLU A 64 0.86 19.10 -4.97
CA GLU A 64 -0.08 18.22 -5.66
C GLU A 64 0.17 16.74 -5.32
N ARG A 65 1.44 16.33 -5.28
CA ARG A 65 1.85 14.98 -4.86
C ARG A 65 1.51 14.66 -3.41
N MET A 66 1.73 15.61 -2.50
CA MET A 66 1.33 15.48 -1.10
C MET A 66 -0.18 15.27 -0.94
N ALA A 67 -0.99 15.91 -1.79
CA ALA A 67 -2.45 15.82 -1.76
C ALA A 67 -3.03 14.52 -2.33
N ARG A 68 -2.22 13.66 -2.97
CA ARG A 68 -2.68 12.38 -3.55
C ARG A 68 -2.84 11.27 -2.52
N THR A 69 -2.19 11.41 -1.37
CA THR A 69 -2.19 10.37 -0.35
C THR A 69 -3.59 10.23 0.26
N ASN A 70 -4.15 9.02 0.16
CA ASN A 70 -5.40 8.68 0.84
C ASN A 70 -5.08 7.91 2.11
N VAL A 71 -5.70 8.28 3.23
CA VAL A 71 -5.61 7.54 4.49
C VAL A 71 -7.00 7.15 4.97
N THR A 72 -7.18 5.92 5.45
CA THR A 72 -8.39 5.48 6.12
C THR A 72 -8.07 4.75 7.41
N ILE A 73 -8.77 5.12 8.47
CA ILE A 73 -8.71 4.45 9.76
C ILE A 73 -9.91 3.51 9.84
N LEU A 74 -9.65 2.24 10.15
CA LEU A 74 -10.64 1.19 10.37
C LEU A 74 -10.55 0.73 11.82
N ASP A 75 -11.60 1.00 12.61
CA ASP A 75 -11.70 0.57 13.99
C ASP A 75 -12.59 -0.68 14.09
N TYR A 76 -11.99 -1.78 14.56
CA TYR A 76 -12.62 -3.07 14.75
C TYR A 76 -12.94 -3.27 16.24
N SER A 77 -14.21 -3.14 16.60
CA SER A 77 -14.68 -3.27 17.99
C SER A 77 -14.99 -4.72 18.36
N ASP A 78 -15.77 -5.41 17.54
CA ASP A 78 -16.23 -6.78 17.79
C ASP A 78 -16.01 -7.67 16.55
N ALA A 79 -15.71 -8.95 16.77
CA ALA A 79 -15.49 -9.90 15.69
C ALA A 79 -16.80 -10.12 14.89
N GLY A 80 -16.71 -10.08 13.56
CA GLY A 80 -17.86 -10.30 12.68
C GLY A 80 -18.71 -9.06 12.35
N GLN A 81 -18.46 -7.91 12.98
CA GLN A 81 -19.09 -6.64 12.59
C GLN A 81 -18.20 -5.84 11.63
N PRO A 82 -18.79 -5.07 10.69
CA PRO A 82 -18.03 -4.14 9.86
C PRO A 82 -17.31 -3.10 10.73
N PRO A 83 -16.05 -2.76 10.42
CA PRO A 83 -15.31 -1.72 11.13
C PRO A 83 -15.92 -0.35 10.91
N VAL A 84 -15.73 0.54 11.88
CA VAL A 84 -16.02 1.97 11.70
C VAL A 84 -14.91 2.58 10.86
N ARG A 85 -15.29 3.32 9.81
CA ARG A 85 -14.35 3.88 8.82
C ARG A 85 -14.30 5.40 8.90
N TRP A 86 -13.10 5.96 8.88
CA TRP A 86 -12.88 7.40 8.67
C TRP A 86 -11.82 7.62 7.60
N ARG A 87 -12.18 8.37 6.56
CA ARG A 87 -11.31 8.68 5.43
C ARG A 87 -10.76 10.10 5.56
N TYR A 88 -9.48 10.24 5.28
CA TYR A 88 -8.76 11.49 5.28
C TYR A 88 -7.97 11.64 3.98
N THR A 89 -8.11 12.79 3.34
CA THR A 89 -7.29 13.24 2.20
C THR A 89 -6.37 14.40 2.58
N SER A 90 -6.58 15.00 3.76
CA SER A 90 -5.78 16.10 4.28
C SER A 90 -4.96 15.64 5.48
N PRO A 91 -3.63 15.92 5.51
CA PRO A 91 -2.77 15.60 6.66
C PRO A 91 -3.25 16.21 7.97
N ASN A 92 -3.79 17.43 7.96
CA ASN A 92 -4.27 18.10 9.17
C ASN A 92 -5.46 17.37 9.79
N GLY A 93 -6.40 16.91 8.94
CA GLY A 93 -7.54 16.12 9.41
C GLY A 93 -7.14 14.78 10.02
N LEU A 94 -6.07 14.16 9.48
CA LEU A 94 -5.49 12.94 10.05
C LEU A 94 -4.84 13.21 11.42
N ARG A 95 -4.05 14.29 11.53
CA ARG A 95 -3.39 14.69 12.79
C ARG A 95 -4.40 14.95 13.89
N GLU A 96 -5.39 15.80 13.63
CA GLU A 96 -6.46 16.10 14.60
C GLU A 96 -7.21 14.84 15.03
N ARG A 97 -7.45 13.91 14.09
CA ARG A 97 -8.11 12.65 14.44
C ARG A 97 -7.22 11.81 15.35
N ILE A 98 -5.94 11.64 15.03
CA ILE A 98 -5.03 10.84 15.85
C ILE A 98 -4.88 11.44 17.26
N GLU A 99 -4.80 12.77 17.37
CA GLU A 99 -4.77 13.46 18.66
C GLU A 99 -6.06 13.22 19.45
N LYS A 100 -7.23 13.37 18.80
CA LYS A 100 -8.53 13.03 19.41
C LYS A 100 -8.57 11.58 19.88
N LEU A 101 -8.04 10.66 19.09
CA LEU A 101 -8.00 9.23 19.43
C LEU A 101 -7.07 8.90 20.62
N LYS A 102 -6.09 9.76 20.92
CA LYS A 102 -5.25 9.65 22.11
C LYS A 102 -5.92 10.26 23.35
N SER A 103 -6.73 11.30 23.16
CA SER A 103 -7.42 12.00 24.25
C SER A 103 -8.78 11.39 24.62
N ASP A 104 -9.43 10.70 23.69
CA ASP A 104 -10.79 10.18 23.85
C ASP A 104 -10.78 8.88 24.64
N ASP A 105 -11.10 8.98 25.93
CA ASP A 105 -11.27 7.87 26.89
C ASP A 105 -12.68 7.25 26.76
N GLY A 106 -13.12 7.07 25.52
CA GLY A 106 -14.48 6.63 25.19
C GLY A 106 -14.84 5.32 25.91
N SER A 107 -16.12 5.16 26.26
CA SER A 107 -16.60 4.07 27.14
C SER A 107 -16.29 2.63 26.69
N LYS A 108 -15.90 2.43 25.42
CA LYS A 108 -15.36 1.16 24.90
C LYS A 108 -14.39 1.43 23.73
N PRO A 109 -13.06 1.40 23.93
CA PRO A 109 -12.11 1.51 22.82
C PRO A 109 -12.25 0.31 21.87
N PRO A 110 -11.89 0.46 20.58
CA PRO A 110 -11.86 -0.68 19.67
C PRO A 110 -10.83 -1.71 20.13
N LYS A 111 -11.01 -2.98 19.75
CA LYS A 111 -10.01 -4.02 20.03
C LYS A 111 -8.77 -3.85 19.14
N PHE A 112 -8.99 -3.43 17.89
CA PHE A 112 -7.95 -3.28 16.88
C PHE A 112 -8.23 -2.08 15.98
N ARG A 113 -7.18 -1.32 15.65
CA ARG A 113 -7.21 -0.16 14.75
C ARG A 113 -6.24 -0.39 13.62
N LEU A 114 -6.73 -0.32 12.38
CA LEU A 114 -5.90 -0.37 11.19
C LEU A 114 -5.91 0.98 10.49
N ILE A 115 -4.72 1.54 10.28
CA ILE A 115 -4.51 2.75 9.49
C ILE A 115 -4.00 2.32 8.12
N VAL A 116 -4.75 2.57 7.07
CA VAL A 116 -4.39 2.21 5.70
C VAL A 116 -4.02 3.48 4.95
N SER A 117 -2.85 3.51 4.32
CA SER A 117 -2.39 4.64 3.50
C SER A 117 -2.07 4.20 2.08
N GLU A 118 -2.58 4.93 1.10
CA GLU A 118 -2.23 4.81 -0.32
C GLU A 118 -1.29 5.95 -0.74
N ASP A 119 -0.26 5.65 -1.52
CA ASP A 119 0.69 6.62 -2.10
C ASP A 119 1.41 7.48 -1.04
N LEU A 120 2.26 6.81 -0.26
CA LEU A 120 2.96 7.37 0.91
C LEU A 120 3.60 8.74 0.63
N SER A 121 3.21 9.75 1.39
CA SER A 121 3.79 11.10 1.38
C SER A 121 4.61 11.38 2.63
N ARG A 122 5.45 12.43 2.56
CA ARG A 122 6.26 12.92 3.69
C ARG A 122 5.39 13.18 4.93
N GLU A 123 4.26 13.85 4.78
CA GLU A 123 3.44 14.30 5.91
C GLU A 123 2.79 13.12 6.63
N VAL A 124 2.41 12.07 5.89
CA VAL A 124 1.89 10.85 6.49
C VAL A 124 3.00 10.08 7.22
N ILE A 125 4.22 10.03 6.67
CA ILE A 125 5.38 9.47 7.37
C ILE A 125 5.63 10.23 8.67
N GLU A 126 5.63 11.56 8.63
CA GLU A 126 5.86 12.43 9.79
C GLU A 126 4.80 12.21 10.87
N ILE A 127 3.52 12.23 10.50
CA ILE A 127 2.41 12.04 11.43
C ILE A 127 2.43 10.62 12.02
N LEU A 128 2.57 9.58 11.19
CA LEU A 128 2.51 8.21 11.71
C LEU A 128 3.77 7.83 12.50
N GLY A 129 4.95 8.23 12.02
CA GLY A 129 6.23 8.01 12.67
C GLY A 129 6.30 8.67 14.04
N SER A 130 6.02 9.98 14.12
CA SER A 130 6.04 10.71 15.40
C SER A 130 5.00 10.21 16.40
N GLN A 131 3.79 9.86 15.93
CA GLN A 131 2.69 9.55 16.84
C GLN A 131 2.74 8.12 17.38
N TYR A 132 3.32 7.18 16.64
CA TYR A 132 3.35 5.75 16.99
C TYR A 132 4.76 5.17 17.19
N ASP A 133 5.81 6.01 17.10
CA ASP A 133 7.21 5.58 17.23
C ASP A 133 7.55 4.43 16.27
N VAL A 134 7.20 4.63 15.00
CA VAL A 134 7.37 3.62 13.95
C VAL A 134 8.86 3.52 13.59
N ASP A 135 9.35 2.31 13.34
CA ASP A 135 10.70 2.08 12.84
C ASP A 135 10.88 2.74 11.44
N PRO A 136 11.87 3.63 11.23
CA PRO A 136 12.15 4.23 9.93
C PRO A 136 12.33 3.22 8.79
N SER A 137 12.85 2.03 9.09
CA SER A 137 13.07 0.94 8.13
C SER A 137 11.75 0.50 7.46
N PHE A 138 10.63 0.55 8.19
CA PHE A 138 9.30 0.22 7.68
C PHE A 138 8.89 1.12 6.49
N PHE A 139 9.06 2.44 6.64
CA PHE A 139 8.73 3.38 5.56
C PHE A 139 9.71 3.24 4.41
N ARG A 140 11.01 3.16 4.72
CA ARG A 140 12.09 3.03 3.74
C ARG A 140 11.90 1.84 2.80
N GLU A 141 11.54 0.68 3.35
CA GLU A 141 11.27 -0.53 2.55
C GLU A 141 10.10 -0.38 1.59
N HIS A 142 9.16 0.52 1.86
CA HIS A 142 8.03 0.76 0.96
C HIS A 142 8.39 1.66 -0.25
N LEU A 143 9.48 2.42 -0.21
CA LEU A 143 9.75 3.49 -1.19
C LEU A 143 10.20 3.04 -2.58
N THR A 144 10.97 1.96 -2.69
CA THR A 144 11.70 1.59 -3.93
C THR A 144 11.14 0.34 -4.61
N ASP A 145 11.43 0.17 -5.91
CA ASP A 145 11.01 -0.97 -6.73
C ASP A 145 12.20 -1.82 -7.25
N ASN A 146 13.27 -1.91 -6.46
CA ASN A 146 14.46 -2.64 -6.90
C ASN A 146 14.21 -4.16 -6.85
N ILE A 147 14.21 -4.83 -8.01
CA ILE A 147 14.35 -6.30 -8.11
C ILE A 147 15.79 -6.70 -7.78
N TRP A 148 16.70 -5.95 -8.39
CA TRP A 148 18.13 -6.08 -8.31
C TRP A 148 18.60 -4.73 -7.79
N TYR A 149 19.32 -4.73 -6.68
CA TYR A 149 19.95 -3.51 -6.22
C TYR A 149 20.91 -3.04 -7.29
N ASN A 150 20.86 -1.76 -7.64
CA ASN A 150 21.91 -1.21 -8.48
C ASN A 150 23.22 -1.32 -7.68
N LEU A 151 24.31 -1.73 -8.32
CA LEU A 151 25.62 -1.82 -7.66
C LEU A 151 26.08 -0.46 -7.09
N LYS A 152 25.49 0.64 -7.58
CA LYS A 152 25.75 2.00 -7.14
C LYS A 152 24.79 2.52 -6.05
N ASP A 153 23.80 1.72 -5.64
CA ASP A 153 22.87 2.10 -4.58
C ASP A 153 23.58 2.03 -3.22
N TRP A 154 24.16 3.15 -2.80
CA TRP A 154 24.90 3.27 -1.55
C TRP A 154 24.01 3.25 -0.30
N TRP A 155 22.70 3.49 -0.46
CA TRP A 155 21.66 3.31 0.56
C TRP A 155 21.12 1.86 0.63
N ARG A 156 21.77 0.90 -0.02
CA ARG A 156 21.36 -0.51 0.01
C ARG A 156 21.45 -1.05 1.43
N ASP A 157 20.37 -1.65 1.88
CA ASP A 157 20.34 -2.42 3.13
C ASP A 157 20.62 -3.89 2.77
N PRO A 158 21.59 -4.56 3.41
CA PRO A 158 21.78 -5.99 3.23
C PRO A 158 20.52 -6.76 3.65
N PRO A 159 20.28 -7.96 3.08
CA PRO A 159 19.13 -8.77 3.47
C PRO A 159 19.21 -9.11 4.96
N ASN A 160 18.10 -8.92 5.66
CA ASN A 160 17.98 -9.32 7.06
C ASN A 160 18.02 -10.85 7.17
N LEU A 161 18.79 -11.36 8.12
CA LEU A 161 18.73 -12.76 8.51
C LEU A 161 17.39 -13.03 9.22
N ASP A 162 16.87 -14.25 9.11
CA ASP A 162 15.60 -14.64 9.74
C ASP A 162 15.52 -14.29 11.24
N ILE A 163 16.66 -14.36 11.96
CA ILE A 163 16.72 -14.00 13.38
C ILE A 163 16.42 -12.51 13.62
N VAL A 164 16.85 -11.63 12.71
CA VAL A 164 16.58 -10.18 12.76
C VAL A 164 15.12 -9.93 12.38
N SER A 165 14.62 -10.62 11.34
CA SER A 165 13.23 -10.51 10.92
C SER A 165 12.22 -10.98 11.99
N ARG A 166 12.59 -11.92 12.86
CA ARG A 166 11.75 -12.32 14.00
C ARG A 166 11.56 -11.21 15.05
N GLY A 167 12.50 -10.26 15.12
CA GLY A 167 12.39 -9.09 16.00
C GLY A 167 11.61 -7.94 15.39
N GLN A 168 11.33 -7.99 14.09
CA GLN A 168 10.59 -6.95 13.38
C GLN A 168 9.09 -7.10 13.64
N ASN A 169 8.44 -5.96 13.86
CA ASN A 169 6.99 -5.86 14.03
C ASN A 169 6.30 -5.42 12.74
N TRP A 170 6.94 -5.65 11.61
CA TRP A 170 6.42 -5.35 10.30
C TRP A 170 6.89 -6.38 9.28
N PHE A 171 6.14 -6.51 8.20
CA PHE A 171 6.51 -7.34 7.07
C PHE A 171 6.09 -6.69 5.76
N GLN A 172 6.68 -7.13 4.68
CA GLN A 172 6.39 -6.64 3.34
C GLN A 172 6.02 -7.80 2.41
N MET A 173 4.99 -7.57 1.61
CA MET A 173 4.62 -8.44 0.49
C MET A 173 4.87 -7.71 -0.81
N ARG A 174 5.60 -8.37 -1.72
CA ARG A 174 5.89 -7.88 -3.07
C ARG A 174 5.15 -8.79 -4.05
N PHE A 175 4.43 -8.19 -4.99
CA PHE A 175 3.68 -8.90 -6.01
C PHE A 175 3.60 -8.06 -7.27
N SER A 176 3.09 -8.63 -8.35
CA SER A 176 2.97 -7.90 -9.62
C SER A 176 1.51 -7.81 -10.04
N ARG A 177 1.13 -6.67 -10.61
CA ARG A 177 -0.21 -6.39 -11.10
C ARG A 177 -0.17 -6.20 -12.61
N PRO A 178 -0.61 -7.21 -13.38
CA PRO A 178 -0.62 -7.13 -14.84
C PRO A 178 -1.81 -6.31 -15.33
N ARG A 179 -1.59 -5.54 -16.39
CA ARG A 179 -2.59 -4.81 -17.13
C ARG A 179 -2.38 -4.96 -18.62
N TRP A 180 -3.48 -5.15 -19.31
CA TRP A 180 -3.61 -5.14 -20.75
C TRP A 180 -3.93 -3.72 -21.24
N PHE A 181 -3.27 -3.31 -22.32
CA PHE A 181 -3.42 -2.04 -22.99
C PHE A 181 -3.76 -2.29 -24.46
N ASN A 182 -4.79 -1.61 -24.93
CA ASN A 182 -5.28 -1.76 -26.30
C ASN A 182 -4.32 -1.14 -27.32
N ASP A 183 -3.55 -0.14 -26.88
CA ASP A 183 -2.69 0.64 -27.74
C ASP A 183 -1.38 1.06 -27.04
N PRO A 184 -0.28 1.22 -27.80
CA PRO A 184 0.99 1.68 -27.25
C PRO A 184 0.96 3.07 -26.62
N GLU A 185 0.04 3.94 -27.06
CA GLU A 185 -0.09 5.30 -26.49
C GLU A 185 -0.69 5.25 -25.09
N ALA A 186 -1.71 4.40 -24.86
CA ALA A 186 -2.23 4.15 -23.51
C ALA A 186 -1.16 3.53 -22.59
N PHE A 187 -0.32 2.63 -23.10
CA PHE A 187 0.81 2.10 -22.33
C PHE A 187 1.79 3.23 -21.93
N LYS A 188 2.15 4.11 -22.88
CA LYS A 188 3.04 5.25 -22.60
C LYS A 188 2.42 6.24 -21.60
N ALA A 189 1.13 6.54 -21.74
CA ALA A 189 0.40 7.40 -20.82
C ALA A 189 0.35 6.81 -19.40
N ALA A 190 0.12 5.50 -19.29
CA ALA A 190 0.15 4.78 -18.02
C ALA A 190 1.56 4.74 -17.40
N SER A 191 2.62 4.56 -18.19
CA SER A 191 4.00 4.67 -17.72
C SER A 191 4.27 6.05 -17.10
N ALA A 192 3.87 7.11 -17.82
CA ALA A 192 4.01 8.48 -17.33
C ALA A 192 3.13 8.78 -16.09
N GLU A 193 2.03 8.06 -15.89
CA GLU A 193 1.22 8.14 -14.67
C GLU A 193 1.96 7.48 -13.49
N VAL A 194 2.48 6.28 -13.69
CA VAL A 194 3.23 5.52 -12.66
C VAL A 194 4.47 6.29 -12.19
N GLU A 195 5.15 6.96 -13.13
CA GLU A 195 6.30 7.82 -12.81
C GLU A 195 5.96 9.01 -11.91
N LYS A 196 4.68 9.40 -11.82
CA LYS A 196 4.24 10.53 -10.98
C LYS A 196 3.83 10.12 -9.57
N PHE A 197 3.76 8.83 -9.24
CA PHE A 197 3.49 8.36 -7.88
C PHE A 197 4.52 8.89 -6.88
N ASN A 198 4.19 9.00 -5.59
CA ASN A 198 5.17 9.45 -4.59
C ASN A 198 6.29 8.44 -4.44
N VAL A 199 5.93 7.16 -4.38
CA VAL A 199 6.85 6.00 -4.37
C VAL A 199 7.40 5.70 -5.77
N ILE A 200 8.58 5.09 -5.85
CA ILE A 200 9.20 4.71 -7.13
C ILE A 200 8.57 3.41 -7.59
N ARG A 201 7.85 3.43 -8.70
CA ARG A 201 7.34 2.23 -9.37
C ARG A 201 7.61 2.35 -10.86
N GLN A 202 7.71 1.22 -11.55
CA GLN A 202 7.91 1.21 -13.00
C GLN A 202 6.89 0.29 -13.66
N LEU A 203 6.32 0.75 -14.77
CA LEU A 203 5.54 -0.08 -15.68
C LEU A 203 6.52 -0.81 -16.60
N GLN A 204 6.56 -2.13 -16.51
CA GLN A 204 7.39 -2.96 -17.37
C GLN A 204 6.52 -3.65 -18.42
N GLY A 205 6.86 -3.44 -19.69
CA GLY A 205 6.17 -4.10 -20.81
C GLY A 205 6.66 -5.54 -20.98
N ASP A 206 5.80 -6.39 -21.51
CA ASP A 206 6.21 -7.69 -22.03
C ASP A 206 6.94 -7.49 -23.37
N PHE A 207 8.23 -7.83 -23.40
CA PHE A 207 9.06 -7.74 -24.61
C PHE A 207 8.73 -8.80 -25.66
N SER A 208 7.95 -9.83 -25.30
CA SER A 208 7.51 -10.87 -26.23
C SER A 208 6.27 -10.48 -27.05
N ASN A 209 5.77 -9.24 -26.92
CA ASN A 209 4.51 -8.73 -27.48
C ASN A 209 4.43 -8.62 -29.02
N SER A 210 5.24 -9.37 -29.77
CA SER A 210 5.31 -9.33 -31.24
C SER A 210 4.73 -10.58 -31.92
N GLY A 211 4.18 -11.51 -31.11
CA GLY A 211 3.62 -12.78 -31.57
C GLY A 211 2.32 -12.63 -32.35
N LEU A 212 1.87 -13.72 -32.96
CA LEU A 212 0.61 -13.79 -33.71
C LEU A 212 -0.60 -13.44 -32.82
N TRP A 213 -0.53 -13.82 -31.55
CA TRP A 213 -1.61 -13.68 -30.56
C TRP A 213 -1.84 -12.26 -30.07
N ASP A 214 -0.85 -11.37 -30.24
CA ASP A 214 -0.90 -9.99 -29.76
C ASP A 214 -1.41 -9.01 -30.83
N LYS A 215 -1.51 -9.49 -32.08
CA LYS A 215 -1.99 -8.74 -33.25
C LYS A 215 -3.51 -8.83 -33.35
N HIS A 216 -4.15 -7.68 -33.52
CA HIS A 216 -5.57 -7.67 -33.85
C HIS A 216 -5.82 -8.20 -35.26
N ALA A 217 -6.86 -9.03 -35.43
CA ALA A 217 -7.24 -9.65 -36.70
C ALA A 217 -7.48 -8.65 -37.85
N ASN A 218 -7.67 -7.37 -37.54
CA ASN A 218 -8.00 -6.30 -38.48
C ASN A 218 -6.78 -5.43 -38.86
N GLY A 219 -5.57 -5.77 -38.41
CA GLY A 219 -4.38 -4.93 -38.61
C GLY A 219 -4.36 -3.67 -37.72
N GLU A 220 -5.13 -3.66 -36.62
CA GLU A 220 -5.06 -2.61 -35.60
C GLU A 220 -3.75 -2.70 -34.79
N LYS A 221 -3.45 -1.64 -34.01
CA LYS A 221 -2.21 -1.50 -33.22
C LYS A 221 -2.01 -2.69 -32.28
N ASP A 222 -0.77 -3.17 -32.15
CA ASP A 222 -0.46 -4.31 -31.28
C ASP A 222 -0.89 -4.06 -29.83
N THR A 223 -1.49 -5.08 -29.23
CA THR A 223 -1.82 -5.04 -27.80
C THR A 223 -0.55 -5.13 -26.97
N ASN A 224 -0.52 -4.41 -25.84
CA ASN A 224 0.62 -4.46 -24.94
C ASN A 224 0.17 -4.92 -23.56
N ILE A 225 0.94 -5.81 -22.96
CA ILE A 225 0.72 -6.24 -21.58
C ILE A 225 1.85 -5.65 -20.75
N GLY A 226 1.48 -4.81 -19.81
CA GLY A 226 2.38 -4.21 -18.85
C GLY A 226 2.14 -4.75 -17.46
N HIS A 227 3.17 -4.76 -16.63
CA HIS A 227 3.02 -5.09 -15.22
C HIS A 227 3.74 -4.05 -14.36
N VAL A 228 3.11 -3.70 -13.25
CA VAL A 228 3.75 -2.90 -12.20
C VAL A 228 4.04 -3.83 -11.04
N ARG A 229 5.24 -3.73 -10.49
CA ARG A 229 5.55 -4.37 -9.21
C ARG A 229 4.97 -3.52 -8.11
N THR A 230 4.21 -4.17 -7.25
CA THR A 230 3.42 -3.53 -6.21
C THR A 230 3.83 -4.10 -4.86
N ARG A 231 3.70 -3.29 -3.83
CA ARG A 231 4.04 -3.60 -2.46
C ARG A 231 2.84 -3.34 -1.54
N ALA A 232 2.73 -4.18 -0.54
CA ALA A 232 1.96 -3.94 0.66
C ALA A 232 2.88 -4.12 1.86
N THR A 233 3.07 -3.07 2.66
CA THR A 233 3.90 -3.16 3.88
C THR A 233 3.00 -3.01 5.08
N PHE A 234 3.05 -3.96 6.00
CA PHE A 234 2.20 -4.01 7.19
C PHE A 234 3.06 -3.91 8.44
N TRP A 235 2.71 -3.00 9.34
CA TRP A 235 3.34 -2.80 10.65
C TRP A 235 2.29 -2.96 11.75
N ILE A 236 2.69 -3.56 12.86
CA ILE A 236 1.86 -3.71 14.06
C ILE A 236 2.61 -3.16 15.27
N GLN A 237 1.91 -2.40 16.11
CA GLN A 237 2.52 -1.87 17.32
C GLN A 237 2.87 -3.01 18.28
N ASN A 238 4.12 -3.03 18.75
CA ASN A 238 4.57 -4.00 19.74
C ASN A 238 3.86 -3.75 21.08
N SER A 239 3.04 -4.71 21.50
CA SER A 239 2.31 -4.66 22.77
C SER A 239 3.25 -4.61 24.00
N THR A 240 4.49 -5.07 23.86
CA THR A 240 5.48 -5.16 24.95
C THR A 240 6.00 -3.80 25.43
N ALA A 241 6.04 -2.77 24.59
CA ALA A 241 6.48 -1.43 24.98
C ALA A 241 5.46 -0.70 25.88
N SER A 242 4.17 -1.06 25.80
CA SER A 242 3.15 -0.57 26.72
C SER A 242 3.02 -1.44 27.98
N ALA A 243 3.34 -2.73 27.89
CA ALA A 243 3.28 -3.65 29.04
C ALA A 243 4.40 -3.43 30.08
N ALA A 244 5.59 -2.97 29.68
CA ALA A 244 6.72 -2.76 30.59
C ALA A 244 6.53 -1.58 31.57
N THR A 245 5.60 -0.66 31.28
CA THR A 245 5.24 0.47 32.15
C THR A 245 3.94 0.21 32.92
N GLU A 246 3.24 -0.89 32.64
CA GLU A 246 1.94 -1.26 33.23
C GLU A 246 2.08 -2.47 34.19
N THR A 247 3.02 -2.40 35.14
CA THR A 247 3.11 -3.34 36.28
C THR A 247 2.05 -3.12 37.37
N GLN A 248 0.97 -2.38 37.08
CA GLN A 248 -0.20 -2.27 37.94
C GLN A 248 -1.44 -2.65 37.12
N HIS A 249 -1.88 -3.90 37.29
CA HIS A 249 -3.21 -4.36 36.90
C HIS A 249 -4.25 -3.59 37.74
N ASP A 250 -4.63 -2.41 37.28
CA ASP A 250 -5.84 -1.74 37.71
C ASP A 250 -6.98 -2.19 36.77
N PRO A 251 -7.95 -3.02 37.24
CA PRO A 251 -9.02 -3.56 36.40
C PRO A 251 -9.97 -2.49 35.83
N ALA A 252 -9.82 -1.23 36.24
CA ALA A 252 -10.63 -0.10 35.79
C ALA A 252 -10.05 0.65 34.57
N ARG A 253 -8.81 0.36 34.13
CA ARG A 253 -8.20 1.10 33.01
C ARG A 253 -8.58 0.46 31.67
N PRO A 254 -9.18 1.22 30.71
CA PRO A 254 -9.52 0.68 29.40
C PRO A 254 -8.25 0.22 28.67
N THR A 255 -8.25 -1.03 28.19
CA THR A 255 -7.15 -1.59 27.40
C THR A 255 -6.98 -0.80 26.11
N LYS A 256 -5.78 -0.29 25.85
CA LYS A 256 -5.51 0.45 24.61
C LYS A 256 -5.70 -0.47 23.38
N PRO A 257 -6.27 0.05 22.27
CA PRO A 257 -6.40 -0.72 21.05
C PRO A 257 -5.04 -1.13 20.50
N VAL A 258 -4.94 -2.34 19.93
CA VAL A 258 -3.78 -2.71 19.11
C VAL A 258 -3.83 -1.89 17.82
N VAL A 259 -2.77 -1.14 17.52
CA VAL A 259 -2.67 -0.32 16.31
C VAL A 259 -1.81 -1.02 15.26
N ALA A 260 -2.26 -1.00 14.01
CA ALA A 260 -1.49 -1.42 12.85
C ALA A 260 -1.54 -0.36 11.75
N ILE A 261 -0.52 -0.35 10.91
CA ILE A 261 -0.37 0.53 9.76
C ILE A 261 -0.14 -0.34 8.52
N LEU A 262 -0.94 -0.13 7.48
CA LEU A 262 -0.80 -0.78 6.19
C LEU A 262 -0.53 0.26 5.11
N LEU A 263 0.62 0.16 4.47
CA LEU A 263 1.00 0.97 3.32
C LEU A 263 0.71 0.20 2.04
N LEU A 264 -0.10 0.80 1.18
CA LEU A 264 -0.49 0.27 -0.12
C LEU A 264 0.03 1.17 -1.23
N ASP A 265 0.50 0.56 -2.29
CA ASP A 265 0.88 1.29 -3.47
C ASP A 265 -0.32 1.89 -4.22
N PRO A 266 -0.12 3.06 -4.85
CA PRO A 266 -1.10 3.60 -5.79
C PRO A 266 -1.30 2.67 -6.97
N THR A 267 -2.46 2.83 -7.62
CA THR A 267 -2.84 2.08 -8.80
C THR A 267 -2.99 3.02 -9.98
N MET A 268 -2.34 2.71 -11.10
CA MET A 268 -2.53 3.46 -12.35
C MET A 268 -3.98 3.36 -12.83
N ARG A 269 -4.49 4.41 -13.45
CA ARG A 269 -5.85 4.46 -14.01
C ARG A 269 -5.90 3.83 -15.39
N GLY A 270 -4.82 3.95 -16.16
CA GLY A 270 -4.71 3.36 -17.50
C GLY A 270 -4.72 1.83 -17.53
N GLY A 271 -5.16 1.28 -18.65
CA GLY A 271 -5.17 -0.16 -18.92
C GLY A 271 -6.28 -0.92 -18.21
N HIS A 272 -6.59 -2.10 -18.73
CA HIS A 272 -7.55 -3.04 -18.17
C HIS A 272 -6.80 -4.17 -17.49
N PRO A 273 -7.15 -4.55 -16.27
CA PRO A 273 -6.47 -5.69 -15.67
C PRO A 273 -6.79 -6.99 -16.41
N LEU A 274 -5.84 -7.92 -16.36
CA LEU A 274 -5.85 -9.12 -17.20
C LEU A 274 -7.08 -10.02 -16.92
N TRP A 275 -7.64 -10.61 -17.98
CA TRP A 275 -8.77 -11.56 -17.96
C TRP A 275 -10.02 -11.13 -17.17
N ARG A 276 -10.31 -9.81 -17.12
CA ARG A 276 -11.50 -9.27 -16.44
C ARG A 276 -11.58 -9.67 -14.95
N LEU A 277 -10.49 -9.43 -14.22
CA LEU A 277 -10.46 -9.08 -12.78
C LEU A 277 -11.08 -10.01 -11.73
N TYR A 278 -10.81 -9.62 -10.48
CA TYR A 278 -11.10 -10.33 -9.25
C TYR A 278 -12.54 -10.85 -9.18
N ARG A 279 -12.65 -12.14 -8.87
CA ARG A 279 -13.91 -12.79 -8.51
C ARG A 279 -14.56 -12.07 -7.34
N ASN A 280 -15.89 -11.96 -7.36
CA ASN A 280 -16.65 -11.57 -6.17
C ASN A 280 -16.45 -12.65 -5.09
N TRP A 281 -15.85 -12.30 -3.95
CA TRP A 281 -15.60 -13.24 -2.84
C TRP A 281 -16.81 -13.46 -1.94
N ASN A 282 -17.88 -12.68 -2.12
CA ASN A 282 -19.14 -13.04 -1.49
C ASN A 282 -19.59 -14.41 -2.04
N ARG A 283 -20.25 -15.21 -1.19
CA ARG A 283 -20.83 -16.47 -1.63
C ARG A 283 -21.81 -16.21 -2.77
N VAL A 284 -21.77 -17.08 -3.78
CA VAL A 284 -22.72 -17.01 -4.89
C VAL A 284 -24.12 -17.20 -4.29
N PRO A 285 -25.05 -16.25 -4.50
CA PRO A 285 -26.38 -16.34 -3.93
C PRO A 285 -27.10 -17.57 -4.48
N SER A 286 -27.95 -18.18 -3.65
CA SER A 286 -28.80 -19.29 -4.10
C SER A 286 -29.86 -18.80 -5.09
N LEU A 287 -30.42 -19.70 -5.90
CA LEU A 287 -31.50 -19.35 -6.85
C LEU A 287 -32.72 -18.73 -6.14
N SER A 288 -32.96 -19.09 -4.88
CA SER A 288 -34.00 -18.54 -4.03
C SER A 288 -33.72 -17.11 -3.53
N GLU A 289 -32.48 -16.63 -3.62
CA GLU A 289 -32.01 -15.34 -3.11
C GLU A 289 -31.82 -14.29 -4.22
N VAL A 290 -32.35 -14.53 -5.42
CA VAL A 290 -32.17 -13.63 -6.58
C VAL A 290 -32.71 -12.22 -6.33
N SER A 291 -33.70 -12.05 -5.46
CA SER A 291 -34.21 -10.73 -5.05
C SER A 291 -33.29 -9.97 -4.08
N THR A 292 -32.26 -10.61 -3.53
CA THR A 292 -31.33 -10.05 -2.54
C THR A 292 -29.87 -10.14 -2.99
N ILE A 293 -29.61 -10.12 -4.30
CA ILE A 293 -28.24 -10.14 -4.83
C ILE A 293 -27.49 -8.91 -4.29
N PRO A 294 -26.44 -9.10 -3.48
CA PRO A 294 -25.69 -7.98 -2.94
C PRO A 294 -24.99 -7.25 -4.09
N PRO A 295 -24.85 -5.91 -4.01
CA PRO A 295 -24.07 -5.17 -4.99
C PRO A 295 -22.65 -5.75 -5.05
N GLY A 296 -22.18 -5.97 -6.27
CA GLY A 296 -20.85 -6.50 -6.52
C GLY A 296 -19.74 -5.62 -5.94
N PRO A 297 -18.50 -6.11 -5.94
CA PRO A 297 -17.37 -5.26 -5.61
C PRO A 297 -17.31 -4.05 -6.56
N PRO A 298 -16.70 -2.93 -6.11
CA PRO A 298 -16.61 -1.73 -6.93
C PRO A 298 -15.89 -2.07 -8.25
N ALA A 299 -16.36 -1.44 -9.34
CA ALA A 299 -15.91 -1.78 -10.69
C ALA A 299 -14.40 -1.58 -10.80
N VAL A 300 -13.67 -2.67 -10.95
CA VAL A 300 -12.22 -2.69 -10.73
C VAL A 300 -11.44 -1.86 -11.76
N ASN A 301 -12.06 -1.56 -12.91
CA ASN A 301 -11.51 -0.63 -13.92
C ASN A 301 -11.47 0.83 -13.41
N THR A 302 -12.19 1.13 -12.32
CA THR A 302 -12.33 2.48 -11.75
C THR A 302 -11.82 2.57 -10.31
N SER A 303 -11.46 1.44 -9.68
CA SER A 303 -11.14 1.38 -8.25
C SER A 303 -9.66 1.07 -8.05
N SER A 304 -9.00 1.82 -7.17
CA SER A 304 -7.61 1.55 -6.81
C SER A 304 -7.47 0.31 -5.91
N PHE A 305 -6.25 -0.21 -5.79
CA PHE A 305 -5.91 -1.29 -4.85
C PHE A 305 -6.41 -0.97 -3.45
N TYR A 306 -6.20 0.28 -3.03
CA TYR A 306 -6.64 0.80 -1.76
C TYR A 306 -8.16 0.69 -1.57
N GLU A 307 -8.97 1.19 -2.53
CA GLU A 307 -10.43 1.11 -2.41
C GLU A 307 -10.92 -0.34 -2.37
N TYR A 308 -10.30 -1.20 -3.18
CA TYR A 308 -10.61 -2.62 -3.23
C TYR A 308 -10.28 -3.33 -1.90
N PHE A 309 -9.14 -2.99 -1.30
CA PHE A 309 -8.74 -3.48 0.02
C PHE A 309 -9.72 -3.01 1.11
N ILE A 310 -10.02 -1.71 1.19
CA ILE A 310 -10.94 -1.16 2.18
C ILE A 310 -12.33 -1.82 2.08
N TYR A 311 -12.82 -2.04 0.86
CA TYR A 311 -14.10 -2.72 0.61
C TYR A 311 -14.13 -4.12 1.24
N TRP A 312 -13.12 -4.95 1.00
CA TRP A 312 -13.08 -6.33 1.53
C TRP A 312 -12.70 -6.39 3.01
N ALA A 313 -11.79 -5.55 3.47
CA ALA A 313 -11.42 -5.44 4.88
C ALA A 313 -12.60 -4.99 5.77
N SER A 314 -13.66 -4.44 5.16
CA SER A 314 -14.90 -4.06 5.84
C SER A 314 -16.00 -5.12 5.81
N ARG A 315 -15.76 -6.30 5.23
CA ARG A 315 -16.77 -7.33 4.98
C ARG A 315 -16.39 -8.68 5.61
N PRO A 316 -16.62 -8.85 6.92
CA PRO A 316 -16.31 -10.10 7.63
C PRO A 316 -16.95 -11.34 7.00
N GLY A 317 -18.20 -11.24 6.54
CA GLY A 317 -18.94 -12.37 5.97
C GLY A 317 -18.34 -12.96 4.68
N ALA A 318 -17.44 -12.25 3.99
CA ALA A 318 -16.77 -12.77 2.80
C ALA A 318 -15.71 -13.84 3.12
N PHE A 319 -15.20 -13.84 4.36
CA PHE A 319 -14.13 -14.75 4.81
C PHE A 319 -14.60 -15.73 5.88
N ASP A 320 -15.91 -15.84 6.08
CA ASP A 320 -16.50 -16.88 6.93
C ASP A 320 -16.47 -18.22 6.17
N PHE A 321 -15.35 -18.91 6.25
CA PHE A 321 -15.14 -20.25 5.70
C PHE A 321 -15.71 -21.34 6.62
N GLY A 322 -16.91 -21.14 7.17
CA GLY A 322 -17.72 -22.24 7.73
C GLY A 322 -17.23 -22.78 9.07
N THR A 323 -16.41 -22.04 9.84
CA THR A 323 -16.06 -22.37 11.23
C THR A 323 -17.21 -22.11 12.21
N ALA A 324 -18.46 -22.35 11.80
CA ALA A 324 -19.64 -22.32 12.66
C ALA A 324 -19.71 -23.54 13.62
N HIS A 325 -18.75 -24.47 13.58
CA HIS A 325 -18.78 -25.73 14.34
C HIS A 325 -17.60 -25.97 15.28
N SER A 326 -16.68 -25.02 15.43
CA SER A 326 -15.63 -25.07 16.46
C SER A 326 -15.90 -23.97 17.47
N GLY A 327 -16.50 -24.33 18.61
CA GLY A 327 -16.80 -23.45 19.74
C GLY A 327 -15.56 -22.89 20.47
N HIS A 328 -14.55 -22.46 19.73
CA HIS A 328 -13.33 -21.86 20.27
C HIS A 328 -12.98 -20.58 19.53
N GLY A 329 -13.11 -19.46 20.25
CA GLY A 329 -12.28 -18.27 20.09
C GLY A 329 -12.78 -17.25 19.08
N ASP A 330 -13.15 -16.07 19.58
CA ASP A 330 -13.12 -14.81 18.82
C ASP A 330 -11.85 -14.80 17.95
N LEU A 331 -12.00 -14.93 16.62
CA LEU A 331 -10.88 -14.71 15.70
C LEU A 331 -10.31 -13.33 15.99
N SER A 332 -8.97 -13.24 16.14
CA SER A 332 -8.32 -11.96 16.42
C SER A 332 -8.76 -10.94 15.37
N PRO A 333 -9.18 -9.72 15.75
CA PRO A 333 -9.67 -8.72 14.80
C PRO A 333 -8.70 -8.38 13.66
N ILE A 334 -7.41 -8.64 13.84
CA ILE A 334 -6.36 -8.49 12.81
C ILE A 334 -6.47 -9.51 11.66
N CYS A 335 -7.07 -10.68 11.90
CA CYS A 335 -7.14 -11.76 10.90
C CYS A 335 -7.96 -11.34 9.68
N LEU A 336 -9.04 -10.58 9.87
CA LEU A 336 -9.91 -10.14 8.78
C LEU A 336 -9.18 -9.27 7.73
N PRO A 337 -8.54 -8.14 8.10
CA PRO A 337 -7.80 -7.35 7.12
C PRO A 337 -6.61 -8.11 6.53
N LEU A 338 -5.94 -9.00 7.29
CA LEU A 338 -4.88 -9.83 6.74
C LEU A 338 -5.39 -10.84 5.71
N GLN A 339 -6.53 -11.50 5.96
CA GLN A 339 -7.18 -12.38 4.99
C GLN A 339 -7.55 -11.61 3.73
N ALA A 340 -8.18 -10.44 3.86
CA ALA A 340 -8.49 -9.59 2.72
C ALA A 340 -7.24 -9.25 1.91
N LEU A 341 -6.16 -8.83 2.57
CA LEU A 341 -4.89 -8.48 1.93
C LEU A 341 -4.28 -9.68 1.18
N LEU A 342 -4.16 -10.82 1.86
CA LEU A 342 -3.60 -12.05 1.30
C LEU A 342 -4.43 -12.55 0.12
N HIS A 343 -5.76 -12.49 0.20
CA HIS A 343 -6.62 -12.88 -0.92
C HIS A 343 -6.39 -11.99 -2.16
N ILE A 344 -6.21 -10.67 -2.01
CA ILE A 344 -5.92 -9.79 -3.16
C ILE A 344 -4.57 -10.18 -3.77
N ILE A 345 -3.53 -10.28 -2.93
CA ILE A 345 -2.15 -10.49 -3.35
C ILE A 345 -1.97 -11.87 -3.99
N CYS A 346 -2.49 -12.93 -3.36
CA CYS A 346 -2.42 -14.27 -3.92
C CYS A 346 -3.19 -14.38 -5.24
N ASN A 347 -4.32 -13.69 -5.39
CA ASN A 347 -5.05 -13.70 -6.66
C ASN A 347 -4.26 -13.02 -7.79
N GLU A 348 -3.60 -11.90 -7.51
CA GLU A 348 -2.69 -11.26 -8.47
C GLU A 348 -1.51 -12.16 -8.84
N TRP A 349 -0.91 -12.79 -7.84
CA TRP A 349 0.21 -13.71 -8.05
C TRP A 349 -0.19 -14.90 -8.93
N LEU A 350 -1.33 -15.53 -8.65
CA LEU A 350 -1.85 -16.64 -9.46
C LEU A 350 -2.18 -16.18 -10.89
N THR A 351 -2.73 -14.97 -11.05
CA THR A 351 -2.99 -14.38 -12.37
C THR A 351 -1.69 -14.22 -13.17
N ILE A 352 -0.60 -13.76 -12.54
CA ILE A 352 0.72 -13.68 -13.18
C ILE A 352 1.27 -15.06 -13.53
N VAL A 353 1.11 -16.05 -12.66
CA VAL A 353 1.55 -17.43 -12.94
C VAL A 353 0.82 -18.00 -14.15
N ASP A 354 -0.50 -17.83 -14.22
CA ASP A 354 -1.29 -18.26 -15.36
C ASP A 354 -0.91 -17.48 -16.63
N TYR A 355 -0.56 -16.19 -16.50
CA TYR A 355 -0.12 -15.37 -17.62
C TYR A 355 1.19 -15.90 -18.21
N ILE A 356 2.19 -16.14 -17.35
CA ILE A 356 3.49 -16.70 -17.75
C ILE A 356 3.30 -18.06 -18.43
N LYS A 357 2.48 -18.95 -17.86
CA LYS A 357 2.15 -20.25 -18.49
C LYS A 357 1.52 -20.07 -19.87
N THR A 358 0.59 -19.13 -19.99
CA THR A 358 -0.08 -18.84 -21.27
C THR A 358 0.93 -18.34 -22.31
N ARG A 359 1.82 -17.42 -21.95
CA ARG A 359 2.87 -16.90 -22.85
C ARG A 359 3.87 -17.97 -23.26
N LEU A 360 4.33 -18.81 -22.33
CA LEU A 360 5.25 -19.91 -22.65
C LEU A 360 4.61 -20.88 -23.65
N ASN A 361 3.34 -21.25 -23.45
CA ASN A 361 2.62 -22.08 -24.41
C ASN A 361 2.46 -21.39 -25.76
N GLN A 362 2.20 -20.08 -25.81
CA GLN A 362 2.12 -19.34 -27.07
C GLN A 362 3.44 -19.37 -27.83
N VAL A 363 4.57 -19.15 -27.14
CA VAL A 363 5.92 -19.23 -27.73
C VAL A 363 6.19 -20.64 -28.25
N ASP A 364 5.87 -21.67 -27.48
CA ASP A 364 6.05 -23.08 -27.89
C ASP A 364 5.22 -23.45 -29.13
N TRP A 365 4.07 -22.79 -29.36
CA TRP A 365 3.23 -22.98 -30.54
C TRP A 365 3.69 -22.17 -31.76
N GLU A 366 4.44 -21.09 -31.56
CA GLU A 366 4.95 -20.21 -32.63
C GLU A 366 6.30 -20.67 -33.19
N ILE A 367 7.04 -21.53 -32.46
CA ILE A 367 8.26 -22.23 -32.92
C ILE A 367 7.87 -23.44 -33.76
#